data_AF-A0A1I1MZN5-F1
#
_entry.id   AF-A0A1I1MZN5-F1
#
_cell.length_a   1.000
_cell.length_b   1.000
_cell.length_c   1.000
_cell.angle_alpha   90.00
_cell.angle_beta   90.00
_cell.angle_gamma   90.00
#
_symmetry.space_group_name_H-M   'P 1'
#
loop_
_entity.id
_entity.type
_entity.pdbx_description
1 polymer ?
#
loop_
_entity_poly.entity_id
_entity_poly.type
_entity_poly.pdbx_seq_one_letter_code
_entity_poly.pdbx_strand_id
1 'polypeptide(L)'
;MTARRLLLALPAATALVVLPACGSDDDVRGAASTAGTTTGGASSSSSSSSSPSSSPDAAGGGSSAAAAVQLEDQSGDGSSVQVASVTALEDGFVVVSPDDDDRSGAGQVLGSAEVPAGTTTDVRVDLGTPVPAATGDDDGTEITATLYADTDGDGSFSSGDVTVAEPQDGDDDEDDGDDVVDDDADYRLG
;
A
#
# COMPACT_ATOMS: atom_id res chain seq x y z
N MET A 1 -50.40 5.75 20.01
CA MET A 1 -50.17 7.18 20.29
C MET A 1 -48.81 7.53 19.69
N THR A 2 -48.72 8.01 18.44
CA THR A 2 -48.61 9.44 18.04
C THR A 2 -47.60 10.21 18.88
N ALA A 3 -46.62 10.97 18.40
CA ALA A 3 -46.11 11.42 17.10
C ALA A 3 -44.77 12.15 17.46
N ARG A 4 -43.80 12.43 16.58
CA ARG A 4 -43.82 13.63 15.73
C ARG A 4 -42.57 13.64 14.83
N ARG A 5 -42.81 13.81 13.54
CA ARG A 5 -41.85 14.30 12.54
C ARG A 5 -41.61 15.79 12.79
N LEU A 6 -40.38 16.27 12.64
CA LEU A 6 -40.10 17.67 12.36
C LEU A 6 -39.26 17.75 11.08
N LEU A 7 -39.92 18.17 10.00
CA LEU A 7 -39.28 18.72 8.81
C LEU A 7 -38.72 20.11 9.15
N LEU A 8 -37.50 20.41 8.73
CA LEU A 8 -37.13 21.79 8.40
C LEU A 8 -36.34 21.81 7.07
N ALA A 9 -36.71 22.78 6.24
CA ALA A 9 -36.35 22.91 4.85
C ALA A 9 -35.22 23.95 4.63
N LEU A 10 -34.49 23.73 3.53
CA LEU A 10 -33.68 24.58 2.64
C LEU A 10 -33.70 26.12 2.84
N PRO A 11 -32.58 26.82 2.50
CA PRO A 11 -32.46 27.35 1.12
C PRO A 11 -31.08 27.24 0.44
N ALA A 12 -31.14 27.26 -0.89
CA ALA A 12 -30.07 27.30 -1.87
C ALA A 12 -29.38 28.67 -1.99
N ALA A 13 -28.14 28.70 -2.53
CA ALA A 13 -27.68 29.72 -3.50
C ALA A 13 -26.22 29.45 -3.98
N THR A 14 -26.07 29.27 -5.31
CA THR A 14 -25.09 29.89 -6.26
C THR A 14 -23.61 30.07 -5.89
N ALA A 15 -22.61 30.03 -6.78
CA ALA A 15 -22.40 29.71 -8.19
C ALA A 15 -20.91 30.00 -8.53
N LEU A 16 -20.38 29.33 -9.56
CA LEU A 16 -19.24 29.69 -10.44
C LEU A 16 -17.83 29.97 -9.86
N VAL A 17 -16.80 29.27 -10.38
CA VAL A 17 -15.82 29.81 -11.34
C VAL A 17 -15.21 28.67 -12.17
N VAL A 18 -15.11 28.91 -13.48
CA VAL A 18 -14.46 28.12 -14.53
C VAL A 18 -13.01 28.59 -14.69
N LEU A 19 -12.06 27.66 -14.87
CA LEU A 19 -10.74 27.94 -15.48
C LEU A 19 -10.41 26.85 -16.51
N PRO A 20 -10.28 27.18 -17.80
CA PRO A 20 -9.58 26.38 -18.79
C PRO A 20 -8.18 26.97 -18.98
N ALA A 21 -7.14 26.26 -18.56
CA ALA A 21 -5.77 26.57 -18.94
C ALA A 21 -5.28 25.51 -19.93
N CYS A 22 -5.39 25.89 -21.20
CA CYS A 22 -4.72 25.29 -22.34
C CYS A 22 -3.23 25.66 -22.26
N GLY A 23 -2.34 24.68 -22.42
CA GLY A 23 -0.89 24.86 -22.53
C GLY A 23 -0.31 23.78 -23.41
N SER A 24 -0.46 23.97 -24.72
CA SER A 24 0.33 23.33 -25.76
C SER A 24 1.81 23.77 -25.61
N ASP A 25 2.76 22.91 -25.95
CA ASP A 25 3.60 23.10 -27.15
C ASP A 25 4.68 22.01 -27.26
N ASP A 26 4.82 21.58 -28.51
CA ASP A 26 5.67 20.55 -29.06
C ASP A 26 7.00 21.21 -29.48
N ASP A 27 8.16 20.70 -29.04
CA ASP A 27 9.44 21.10 -29.63
C ASP A 27 10.34 19.86 -29.78
N VAL A 28 10.05 19.10 -30.83
CA VAL A 28 11.01 18.21 -31.49
C VAL A 28 12.04 19.09 -32.22
N ARG A 29 13.27 19.13 -31.71
CA ARG A 29 14.47 19.55 -32.48
C ARG A 29 15.49 18.41 -32.31
N GLY A 30 15.85 17.66 -33.33
CA GLY A 30 16.29 18.13 -34.63
C GLY A 30 17.76 17.70 -34.76
N ALA A 31 17.98 16.56 -35.40
CA ALA A 31 19.30 16.11 -35.79
C ALA A 31 19.88 17.01 -36.90
N ALA A 32 21.16 17.39 -36.79
CA ALA A 32 22.20 17.09 -37.79
C ALA A 32 23.45 18.00 -37.66
N SER A 33 24.59 17.35 -37.45
CA SER A 33 25.90 17.53 -38.11
C SER A 33 26.53 18.92 -38.26
N THR A 34 27.74 19.07 -37.72
CA THR A 34 28.89 19.57 -38.50
C THR A 34 30.19 18.94 -38.00
N ALA A 35 30.99 18.46 -38.96
CA ALA A 35 32.26 17.79 -38.82
C ALA A 35 33.41 18.71 -38.39
N GLY A 36 34.44 18.14 -37.75
CA GLY A 36 35.71 18.79 -37.47
C GLY A 36 36.77 17.80 -36.96
N THR A 37 37.52 17.21 -37.90
CA THR A 37 38.65 16.29 -37.72
C THR A 37 39.95 17.02 -37.37
N THR A 38 40.76 16.49 -36.43
CA THR A 38 42.25 16.30 -36.46
C THR A 38 42.68 15.68 -35.11
N THR A 39 43.12 14.43 -34.98
CA THR A 39 44.39 13.73 -35.39
C THR A 39 45.54 13.85 -34.37
N GLY A 40 45.92 12.69 -33.81
CA GLY A 40 47.23 12.37 -33.21
C GLY A 40 47.23 12.32 -31.68
N GLY A 41 47.73 11.30 -30.97
CA GLY A 41 48.40 10.03 -31.26
C GLY A 41 48.55 9.32 -29.88
N ALA A 42 48.15 8.05 -29.76
CA ALA A 42 48.98 6.83 -29.87
C ALA A 42 49.73 6.40 -28.58
N SER A 43 49.29 5.24 -28.09
CA SER A 43 50.01 4.21 -27.31
C SER A 43 50.30 4.54 -25.83
N SER A 44 50.05 3.66 -24.84
CA SER A 44 50.31 2.21 -24.87
C SER A 44 49.57 1.50 -23.72
N SER A 45 49.05 0.30 -24.04
CA SER A 45 49.06 -0.93 -23.24
C SER A 45 48.85 -0.87 -21.72
N SER A 46 47.77 -1.51 -21.25
CA SER A 46 47.88 -2.76 -20.48
C SER A 46 46.49 -3.36 -20.25
N SER A 47 46.29 -4.54 -20.84
CA SER A 47 45.35 -5.54 -20.36
C SER A 47 45.54 -5.76 -18.87
N SER A 48 44.51 -5.50 -18.08
CA SER A 48 44.34 -6.04 -16.73
C SER A 48 42.84 -6.02 -16.43
N SER A 49 42.22 -7.15 -16.74
CA SER A 49 41.08 -7.66 -16.01
C SER A 49 41.39 -7.53 -14.52
N SER A 50 40.65 -6.70 -13.81
CA SER A 50 40.74 -6.60 -12.36
C SER A 50 39.38 -6.17 -11.84
N SER A 51 38.55 -7.16 -11.56
CA SER A 51 37.51 -7.08 -10.54
C SER A 51 38.09 -6.45 -9.27
N PRO A 52 37.26 -5.67 -8.58
CA PRO A 52 36.94 -5.97 -7.20
C PRO A 52 35.41 -6.19 -7.14
N SER A 53 34.87 -7.35 -6.76
CA SER A 53 35.00 -8.02 -5.45
C SER A 53 34.80 -7.06 -4.29
N SER A 54 33.54 -6.77 -3.97
CA SER A 54 33.06 -6.61 -2.60
C SER A 54 31.56 -6.83 -2.62
N SER A 55 31.18 -8.06 -2.25
CA SER A 55 29.84 -8.49 -1.92
C SER A 55 29.18 -7.52 -0.92
N PRO A 56 27.88 -7.26 -1.02
CA PRO A 56 27.03 -7.56 0.11
C PRO A 56 26.82 -9.09 0.11
N ASP A 57 27.31 -9.74 1.15
CA ASP A 57 26.55 -10.83 1.76
C ASP A 57 25.14 -10.28 2.02
N ALA A 58 24.23 -10.42 1.07
CA ALA A 58 22.82 -10.51 1.38
C ALA A 58 22.56 -12.00 1.34
N ALA A 59 22.52 -12.57 2.54
CA ALA A 59 22.12 -13.94 2.76
C ALA A 59 20.98 -14.29 1.80
N GLY A 60 21.15 -15.40 1.09
CA GLY A 60 20.01 -16.13 0.57
C GLY A 60 19.21 -16.66 1.76
N GLY A 61 18.52 -15.76 2.46
CA GLY A 61 17.30 -16.09 3.16
C GLY A 61 16.31 -16.39 2.07
N GLY A 62 16.10 -17.67 1.79
CA GLY A 62 14.97 -18.09 1.00
C GLY A 62 13.72 -17.79 1.80
N SER A 63 13.27 -16.54 1.82
CA SER A 63 11.86 -16.24 1.96
C SER A 63 11.25 -16.91 0.74
N SER A 64 10.74 -18.13 0.92
CA SER A 64 9.78 -18.68 -0.02
C SER A 64 8.78 -17.56 -0.21
N ALA A 65 8.69 -16.99 -1.43
CA ALA A 65 7.83 -15.85 -1.69
C ALA A 65 6.45 -16.21 -1.14
N ALA A 66 6.12 -15.61 0.00
CA ALA A 66 4.90 -15.80 0.74
C ALA A 66 4.20 -14.46 0.71
N ALA A 67 2.87 -14.49 0.74
CA ALA A 67 2.12 -13.26 0.87
C ALA A 67 2.44 -12.61 2.21
N ALA A 68 2.63 -11.30 2.24
CA ALA A 68 2.94 -10.59 3.47
C ALA A 68 2.33 -9.19 3.43
N VAL A 69 1.72 -8.75 4.52
CA VAL A 69 1.16 -7.40 4.67
C VAL A 69 1.80 -6.72 5.86
N GLN A 70 2.41 -5.56 5.67
CA GLN A 70 2.97 -4.75 6.76
C GLN A 70 2.11 -3.52 6.96
N LEU A 71 1.56 -3.41 8.16
CA LEU A 71 0.83 -2.26 8.67
C LEU A 71 1.69 -1.56 9.72
N GLU A 72 1.54 -0.24 9.84
CA GLU A 72 2.20 0.53 10.88
C GLU A 72 1.16 1.31 11.69
N ASP A 73 1.46 1.50 12.97
CA ASP A 73 0.74 2.41 13.85
C ASP A 73 0.56 3.78 13.21
N GLN A 74 -0.66 4.27 13.20
CA GLN A 74 -0.97 5.50 12.48
C GLN A 74 -2.06 6.33 13.14
N SER A 75 -2.21 7.55 12.64
CA SER A 75 -3.19 8.49 13.15
C SER A 75 -3.79 9.29 12.00
N GLY A 76 -5.09 9.55 12.07
CA GLY A 76 -5.79 10.28 11.01
C GLY A 76 -7.24 10.53 11.32
N ASP A 77 -7.99 10.97 10.30
CA ASP A 77 -9.42 11.24 10.42
C ASP A 77 -10.30 9.97 10.35
N GLY A 78 -9.67 8.80 10.19
CA GLY A 78 -10.35 7.51 10.12
C GLY A 78 -10.93 7.16 8.75
N SER A 79 -10.77 7.99 7.70
CA SER A 79 -11.29 7.69 6.35
C SER A 79 -10.33 6.92 5.44
N SER A 80 -9.07 6.76 5.84
CA SER A 80 -8.08 6.01 5.07
C SER A 80 -6.99 5.43 5.96
N VAL A 81 -6.42 4.31 5.52
CA VAL A 81 -5.31 3.60 6.15
C VAL A 81 -4.15 3.49 5.16
N GLN A 82 -2.94 3.68 5.64
CA GLN A 82 -1.71 3.51 4.87
C GLN A 82 -1.09 2.16 5.23
N VAL A 83 -0.94 1.28 4.24
CA VAL A 83 -0.25 0.00 4.36
C VAL A 83 1.19 0.19 3.89
N ALA A 84 2.16 -0.12 4.74
CA ALA A 84 3.58 0.15 4.49
C ALA A 84 4.10 -0.70 3.34
N SER A 85 3.82 -2.01 3.36
CA SER A 85 4.14 -2.88 2.24
C SER A 85 3.17 -4.05 2.12
N VAL A 86 2.99 -4.52 0.89
CA VAL A 86 2.16 -5.67 0.54
C VAL A 86 2.92 -6.47 -0.47
N THR A 87 3.17 -7.75 -0.17
CA THR A 87 3.71 -8.71 -1.12
C THR A 87 2.61 -9.69 -1.46
N ALA A 88 2.14 -9.68 -2.71
CA ALA A 88 1.13 -10.60 -3.21
C ALA A 88 1.75 -11.56 -4.25
N LEU A 89 1.33 -12.83 -4.25
CA LEU A 89 1.81 -13.82 -5.22
C LEU A 89 1.11 -13.70 -6.57
N GLU A 90 -0.13 -13.23 -6.53
CA GLU A 90 -1.04 -13.01 -7.66
C GLU A 90 -1.76 -11.67 -7.40
N ASP A 91 -2.51 -11.18 -8.39
CA ASP A 91 -3.34 -9.98 -8.20
C ASP A 91 -4.40 -10.23 -7.12
N GLY A 92 -4.71 -9.20 -6.33
CA GLY A 92 -5.59 -9.36 -5.18
C GLY A 92 -5.99 -8.05 -4.52
N PHE A 93 -6.46 -8.17 -3.28
CA PHE A 93 -6.98 -7.07 -2.48
C PHE A 93 -6.45 -7.13 -1.06
N VAL A 94 -6.02 -5.99 -0.55
CA VAL A 94 -5.81 -5.81 0.89
C VAL A 94 -7.09 -5.28 1.49
N VAL A 95 -7.59 -5.97 2.51
CA VAL A 95 -8.83 -5.67 3.19
C VAL A 95 -8.51 -5.26 4.62
N VAL A 96 -8.94 -4.06 4.99
CA VAL A 96 -8.76 -3.53 6.35
C VAL A 96 -10.04 -3.78 7.15
N SER A 97 -9.90 -4.41 8.32
CA SER A 97 -10.97 -4.71 9.26
C SER A 97 -10.60 -4.20 10.65
N PRO A 98 -11.56 -3.89 11.55
CA PRO A 98 -11.21 -3.67 12.94
C PRO A 98 -10.77 -4.99 13.55
N ASP A 99 -9.68 -4.98 14.31
CA ASP A 99 -9.37 -6.09 15.19
C ASP A 99 -10.34 -6.02 16.37
N ASP A 100 -11.18 -7.04 16.46
CA ASP A 100 -12.16 -7.14 17.53
C ASP A 100 -12.09 -8.59 18.02
N ASP A 101 -11.18 -8.81 18.97
CA ASP A 101 -10.99 -10.05 19.75
C ASP A 101 -12.33 -10.71 20.15
N ASP A 102 -13.38 -9.90 20.32
CA ASP A 102 -14.71 -10.33 20.75
C ASP A 102 -15.66 -10.67 19.58
N ARG A 103 -15.14 -11.14 18.43
CA ARG A 103 -15.86 -11.85 17.34
C ARG A 103 -17.10 -11.16 16.73
N SER A 104 -17.49 -10.00 17.22
CA SER A 104 -18.68 -9.25 16.79
C SER A 104 -18.37 -8.33 15.62
N GLY A 105 -17.09 -7.99 15.46
CA GLY A 105 -16.50 -7.31 14.29
C GLY A 105 -15.81 -8.24 13.29
N ALA A 106 -15.64 -9.53 13.59
CA ALA A 106 -14.99 -10.49 12.69
C ALA A 106 -15.74 -10.58 11.36
N GLY A 107 -15.20 -9.93 10.33
CA GLY A 107 -15.79 -9.82 8.99
C GLY A 107 -16.40 -8.45 8.66
N GLN A 108 -16.32 -7.45 9.53
CA GLN A 108 -16.62 -6.07 9.16
C GLN A 108 -15.45 -5.48 8.36
N VAL A 109 -15.68 -5.29 7.07
CA VAL A 109 -14.72 -4.62 6.19
C VAL A 109 -14.87 -3.11 6.33
N LEU A 110 -13.79 -2.43 6.73
CA LEU A 110 -13.71 -0.96 6.74
C LEU A 110 -13.44 -0.43 5.34
N GLY A 111 -12.55 -1.10 4.59
CA GLY A 111 -12.20 -0.76 3.22
C GLY A 111 -11.33 -1.83 2.57
N SER A 112 -11.12 -1.68 1.27
CA SER A 112 -10.28 -2.58 0.47
C SER A 112 -9.56 -1.82 -0.62
N ALA A 113 -8.33 -2.22 -0.96
CA ALA A 113 -7.58 -1.69 -2.09
C ALA A 113 -7.04 -2.82 -2.97
N GLU A 114 -7.05 -2.62 -4.28
CA GLU A 114 -6.45 -3.53 -5.25
C GLU A 114 -4.92 -3.46 -5.15
N VAL A 115 -4.29 -4.63 -5.14
CA VAL A 115 -2.85 -4.79 -5.13
C VAL A 115 -2.42 -5.74 -6.26
N PRO A 116 -1.51 -5.32 -7.14
CA PRO A 116 -1.01 -6.19 -8.19
C PRO A 116 -0.09 -7.26 -7.61
N ALA A 117 0.12 -8.33 -8.37
CA ALA A 117 1.13 -9.34 -8.05
C ALA A 117 2.53 -8.71 -7.88
N GLY A 118 3.26 -9.15 -6.86
CA GLY A 118 4.56 -8.62 -6.46
C GLY A 118 4.50 -7.77 -5.19
N THR A 119 5.59 -7.04 -4.93
CA THR A 119 5.69 -6.16 -3.76
C THR A 119 5.29 -4.73 -4.13
N THR A 120 4.30 -4.19 -3.42
CA THR A 120 3.85 -2.79 -3.50
C THR A 120 4.02 -2.14 -2.14
N THR A 121 4.55 -0.92 -2.09
CA THR A 121 4.68 -0.14 -0.85
C THR A 121 3.73 1.05 -0.85
N ASP A 122 3.48 1.61 0.33
CA ASP A 122 2.69 2.84 0.51
C ASP A 122 1.29 2.73 -0.11
N VAL A 123 0.64 1.57 0.07
CA VAL A 123 -0.70 1.32 -0.46
C VAL A 123 -1.71 2.10 0.39
N ARG A 124 -2.46 2.99 -0.24
CA ARG A 124 -3.53 3.73 0.43
C ARG A 124 -4.84 2.97 0.29
N VAL A 125 -5.43 2.61 1.42
CA VAL A 125 -6.75 1.99 1.49
C VAL A 125 -7.76 3.06 1.90
N ASP A 126 -8.67 3.40 1.01
CA ASP A 126 -9.79 4.28 1.35
C ASP A 126 -10.88 3.46 2.05
N LEU A 127 -11.33 3.95 3.21
CA LEU A 127 -12.30 3.26 4.04
C LEU A 127 -13.72 3.72 3.70
N GLY A 128 -14.57 2.77 3.32
CA GLY A 128 -16.01 3.01 3.13
C GLY A 128 -16.75 3.18 4.47
N THR A 129 -16.23 2.56 5.52
CA THR A 129 -16.65 2.77 6.91
C THR A 129 -15.48 3.34 7.69
N PRO A 130 -15.60 4.52 8.32
CA PRO A 130 -14.48 5.09 9.05
C PRO A 130 -14.09 4.20 10.24
N VAL A 131 -12.80 4.24 10.61
CA VAL A 131 -12.31 3.56 11.82
C VAL A 131 -13.17 4.00 13.02
N PRO A 132 -13.74 3.05 13.79
CA PRO A 132 -14.54 3.41 14.95
C PRO A 132 -13.65 4.09 15.99
N ALA A 133 -14.26 4.92 16.84
CA ALA A 133 -13.52 5.48 17.95
C ALA A 133 -13.24 4.40 18.99
N ALA A 134 -12.03 4.41 19.54
CA ALA A 134 -11.64 3.59 20.67
C ALA A 134 -12.70 3.65 21.78
N THR A 135 -13.05 2.49 22.34
CA THR A 135 -14.06 2.40 23.40
C THR A 135 -13.39 2.07 24.72
N GLY A 136 -13.67 2.84 25.77
CA GLY A 136 -13.11 2.57 27.10
C GLY A 136 -11.95 3.51 27.42
N ASP A 137 -10.87 2.95 27.95
CA ASP A 137 -9.66 3.68 28.36
C ASP A 137 -8.55 3.59 27.29
N ASP A 138 -8.84 3.00 26.13
CA ASP A 138 -7.87 2.77 25.04
C ASP A 138 -7.58 4.06 24.25
N ASP A 139 -6.31 4.22 23.85
CA ASP A 139 -5.81 5.38 23.12
C ASP A 139 -5.97 5.25 21.58
N GLY A 140 -6.43 4.10 21.09
CA GLY A 140 -6.53 3.75 19.67
C GLY A 140 -7.48 2.58 19.42
N THR A 141 -7.78 2.34 18.15
CA THR A 141 -8.51 1.15 17.68
C THR A 141 -7.54 0.29 16.89
N GLU A 142 -7.44 -0.96 17.27
CA GLU A 142 -6.65 -1.94 16.57
C GLU A 142 -7.32 -2.32 15.24
N ILE A 143 -6.54 -2.34 14.18
CA ILE A 143 -6.98 -2.67 12.83
C ILE A 143 -6.05 -3.73 12.25
N THR A 144 -6.61 -4.61 11.42
CA THR A 144 -5.87 -5.69 10.77
C THR A 144 -6.01 -5.58 9.26
N ALA A 145 -4.93 -5.83 8.53
CA ALA A 145 -4.90 -5.82 7.08
C ALA A 145 -4.69 -7.24 6.52
N THR A 146 -5.75 -7.84 5.99
CA THR A 146 -5.69 -9.20 5.44
C THR A 146 -5.62 -9.17 3.91
N LEU A 147 -4.74 -10.00 3.33
CA LEU A 147 -4.66 -10.17 1.88
C LEU A 147 -5.67 -11.21 1.36
N TYR A 148 -6.35 -10.88 0.26
CA TYR A 148 -7.23 -11.75 -0.50
C TYR A 148 -6.76 -11.85 -1.95
N ALA A 149 -6.83 -13.02 -2.56
CA ALA A 149 -6.54 -13.18 -3.99
C ALA A 149 -7.79 -12.87 -4.82
N ASP A 150 -7.62 -12.16 -5.94
CA ASP A 150 -8.70 -11.95 -6.93
C ASP A 150 -8.90 -13.25 -7.71
N THR A 151 -9.83 -14.07 -7.23
CA THR A 151 -10.02 -15.42 -7.78
C THR A 151 -10.95 -15.47 -8.98
N ASP A 152 -11.80 -14.45 -9.15
CA ASP A 152 -12.75 -14.36 -10.25
C ASP A 152 -12.32 -13.40 -11.37
N GLY A 153 -11.28 -12.58 -11.11
CA GLY A 153 -10.66 -11.67 -12.06
C GLY A 153 -11.52 -10.46 -12.39
N ASP A 154 -12.42 -10.07 -11.49
CA ASP A 154 -13.33 -8.94 -11.69
C ASP A 154 -12.75 -7.59 -11.25
N GLY A 155 -11.59 -7.60 -10.58
CA GLY A 155 -10.92 -6.39 -10.09
C GLY A 155 -11.64 -5.71 -8.94
N SER A 156 -12.49 -6.43 -8.20
CA SER A 156 -13.22 -5.94 -7.03
C SER A 156 -13.26 -6.97 -5.90
N PHE A 157 -12.97 -6.53 -4.67
CA PHE A 157 -13.12 -7.42 -3.51
C PHE A 157 -14.56 -7.92 -3.35
N SER A 158 -14.72 -9.24 -3.25
CA SER A 158 -15.99 -9.93 -3.06
C SER A 158 -15.89 -11.00 -1.96
N SER A 159 -17.04 -11.45 -1.45
CA SER A 159 -17.07 -12.59 -0.52
C SER A 159 -16.69 -13.93 -1.17
N GLY A 160 -16.51 -13.96 -2.50
CA GLY A 160 -16.03 -15.12 -3.24
C GLY A 160 -14.51 -15.26 -3.20
N ASP A 161 -13.80 -14.18 -2.91
CA ASP A 161 -12.35 -14.16 -2.86
C ASP A 161 -11.80 -14.89 -1.64
N VAL A 162 -10.62 -15.46 -1.84
CA VAL A 162 -10.00 -16.35 -0.87
C VAL A 162 -8.88 -15.62 -0.16
N THR A 163 -8.89 -15.68 1.17
CA THR A 163 -7.79 -15.20 2.02
C THR A 163 -6.49 -15.89 1.62
N VAL A 164 -5.45 -15.11 1.39
CA VAL A 164 -4.10 -15.64 1.17
C VAL A 164 -3.46 -15.88 2.52
N ALA A 165 -2.97 -17.10 2.76
CA ALA A 165 -2.29 -17.42 3.99
C ALA A 165 -0.94 -16.69 4.06
N GLU A 166 -0.75 -15.97 5.16
CA GLU A 166 0.52 -15.34 5.49
C GLU A 166 1.52 -16.40 5.96
N PRO A 167 2.84 -16.17 5.81
CA PRO A 167 3.84 -17.06 6.39
C PRO A 167 3.54 -17.15 7.88
N GLN A 168 3.41 -18.38 8.39
CA GLN A 168 3.39 -18.57 9.83
C GLN A 168 4.78 -18.16 10.30
N ASP A 169 4.84 -17.21 11.23
CA ASP A 169 6.04 -17.00 12.03
C ASP A 169 6.47 -18.37 12.53
N GLY A 170 7.73 -18.72 12.29
CA GLY A 170 8.24 -19.95 12.85
C GLY A 170 8.00 -19.92 14.35
N ASP A 171 7.62 -21.06 14.91
CA ASP A 171 7.77 -21.26 16.34
C ASP A 171 9.28 -21.33 16.66
N ASP A 172 10.02 -20.23 16.50
CA ASP A 172 11.42 -20.11 16.90
C ASP A 172 11.53 -19.30 18.19
N ASP A 173 11.72 -20.05 19.28
CA ASP A 173 12.12 -19.65 20.63
C ASP A 173 13.49 -18.90 20.69
N GLU A 174 13.83 -18.09 19.69
CA GLU A 174 15.11 -17.39 19.60
C GLU A 174 14.91 -15.88 19.46
N ASP A 175 14.81 -15.27 20.64
CA ASP A 175 15.04 -13.86 20.99
C ASP A 175 16.20 -13.22 20.19
N ASP A 176 15.91 -12.79 18.97
CA ASP A 176 16.63 -11.74 18.24
C ASP A 176 15.56 -11.03 17.38
N GLY A 177 15.23 -9.80 17.75
CA GLY A 177 14.09 -9.06 17.22
C GLY A 177 14.21 -8.65 15.75
N ASP A 178 13.16 -7.96 15.34
CA ASP A 178 13.06 -7.04 14.20
C ASP A 178 12.87 -7.58 12.78
N ASP A 179 11.88 -8.46 12.59
CA ASP A 179 11.11 -8.50 11.33
C ASP A 179 9.79 -9.32 11.42
N VAL A 180 9.05 -9.18 12.53
CA VAL A 180 7.64 -9.61 12.54
C VAL A 180 6.90 -8.78 11.52
N VAL A 181 6.21 -9.45 10.61
CA VAL A 181 5.35 -8.80 9.62
C VAL A 181 4.08 -8.45 10.37
N ASP A 182 4.03 -7.28 11.00
CA ASP A 182 2.84 -6.85 11.74
C ASP A 182 1.73 -6.52 10.72
N ASP A 183 0.73 -7.38 10.60
CA ASP A 183 -0.49 -7.13 9.80
C ASP A 183 -1.55 -6.34 10.58
N ASP A 184 -1.35 -6.21 11.89
CA ASP A 184 -2.08 -5.38 12.82
C ASP A 184 -1.41 -4.02 13.09
N ALA A 185 -2.22 -3.02 13.47
CA ALA A 185 -1.73 -1.70 13.88
C ALA A 185 -2.73 -0.96 14.78
N ASP A 186 -2.20 -0.11 15.66
CA ASP A 186 -3.00 0.87 16.38
C ASP A 186 -3.36 2.07 15.49
N TYR A 187 -4.66 2.36 15.34
CA TYR A 187 -5.16 3.57 14.68
C TYR A 187 -5.73 4.58 15.68
N ARG A 188 -5.15 5.79 15.70
CA ARG A 188 -5.62 6.89 16.57
C ARG A 188 -6.37 7.97 15.78
N LEU A 189 -7.59 8.29 16.20
CA LEU A 189 -8.38 9.36 15.59
C LEU A 189 -7.85 10.75 16.01
N GLY A 190 -7.61 11.64 15.03
CA GLY A 190 -7.05 12.98 15.21
C GLY A 190 -8.01 14.15 15.01
#